data_AF-A0A922MT27-F1
#
_entry.id   AF-A0A922MT27-F1
#
_cell.length_a   1.000
_cell.length_b   1.000
_cell.length_c   1.000
_cell.angle_alpha   90.00
_cell.angle_beta   90.00
_cell.angle_gamma   90.00
#
_symmetry.space_group_name_H-M   'P 1'
#
loop_
_entity.id
_entity.type
_entity.pdbx_description
1 polymer ?
#
loop_
_entity_poly.entity_id
_entity_poly.type
_entity_poly.pdbx_seq_one_letter_code
_entity_poly.pdbx_strand_id
1 'polypeptide(L)'
;MFSTLLTSLFVFTAYSAKIVAILQTPSNALQTIDDLVRSPMTIGVQDTTYKTVYFLESPEKSTQQLYRHKILPQGERAYLSVVDGIARVRTGFFAFQASRLLLFIVCKVEKSSGYDIIKQTFTEREKCSLSEIEAFKPPLVAVPMKKHSGYRELFATRMRWQREVGMMDRARRVWLVARPRCEAAGTGFVSIGLIDVLPALQVLLRSAHHSIIVVCSASPLLLLR
;
A
#
# COMPACT_ATOMS: atom_id res chain seq x y z
N MET A 1 -42.94 13.92 -19.73
CA MET A 1 -43.06 13.36 -18.37
C MET A 1 -42.44 11.96 -18.24
N PHE A 2 -42.72 11.01 -19.14
CA PHE A 2 -42.08 9.68 -19.09
C PHE A 2 -40.56 9.75 -19.27
N SER A 3 -40.07 10.49 -20.27
CA SER A 3 -38.63 10.65 -20.53
C SER A 3 -37.87 11.25 -19.35
N THR A 4 -38.42 12.23 -18.64
CA THR A 4 -37.78 12.87 -17.46
C THR A 4 -37.70 11.95 -16.25
N LEU A 5 -38.68 11.05 -16.08
CA LEU A 5 -38.67 10.05 -15.01
C LEU A 5 -37.68 8.92 -15.32
N LEU A 6 -37.58 8.55 -16.60
CA LEU A 6 -36.64 7.54 -17.05
C LEU A 6 -35.20 8.02 -16.87
N THR A 7 -34.91 9.27 -17.27
CA THR A 7 -33.57 9.85 -17.09
C THR A 7 -33.20 10.02 -15.63
N SER A 8 -34.12 10.43 -14.74
CA SER A 8 -33.82 10.54 -13.31
C SER A 8 -33.51 9.18 -12.66
N LEU A 9 -34.22 8.11 -13.04
CA LEU A 9 -33.96 6.76 -12.56
C LEU A 9 -32.58 6.24 -12.99
N PHE A 10 -32.20 6.45 -14.26
CA PHE A 10 -30.87 6.06 -14.75
C PHE A 10 -29.75 6.86 -14.08
N VAL A 11 -29.94 8.17 -13.86
CA VAL A 11 -28.93 8.99 -13.16
C VAL A 11 -28.77 8.55 -11.71
N PHE A 12 -29.86 8.27 -11.00
CA PHE A 12 -29.81 7.84 -9.60
C PHE A 12 -29.10 6.48 -9.44
N THR A 13 -29.42 5.52 -10.30
CA THR A 13 -28.80 4.18 -10.27
C THR A 13 -27.31 4.23 -10.63
N ALA A 14 -26.94 4.98 -11.69
CA ALA A 14 -25.54 5.15 -12.08
C ALA A 14 -24.72 5.90 -11.02
N TYR A 15 -25.28 6.94 -10.41
CA TYR A 15 -24.62 7.71 -9.36
C TYR A 15 -24.38 6.86 -8.09
N SER A 16 -25.40 6.11 -7.66
CA SER A 16 -25.32 5.23 -6.49
C SER A 16 -24.26 4.14 -6.67
N ALA A 17 -24.23 3.50 -7.84
CA ALA A 17 -23.22 2.50 -8.17
C ALA A 17 -21.79 3.10 -8.17
N LYS A 18 -21.64 4.32 -8.69
CA LYS A 18 -20.33 4.99 -8.77
C LYS A 18 -19.79 5.39 -7.39
N ILE A 19 -20.63 5.88 -6.48
CA ILE A 19 -20.19 6.19 -5.11
C ILE A 19 -19.66 4.94 -4.42
N VAL A 20 -20.42 3.83 -4.50
CA VAL A 20 -20.00 2.56 -3.90
C VAL A 20 -18.68 2.09 -4.51
N ALA A 21 -18.54 2.18 -5.83
CA ALA A 21 -17.29 1.82 -6.50
C ALA A 21 -16.10 2.66 -6.00
N ILE A 22 -16.25 3.98 -5.85
CA ILE A 22 -15.17 4.86 -5.37
C ILE A 22 -14.80 4.53 -3.92
N LEU A 23 -15.79 4.32 -3.04
CA LEU A 23 -15.55 4.00 -1.64
C LEU A 23 -14.93 2.60 -1.45
N GLN A 24 -15.20 1.67 -2.37
CA GLN A 24 -14.62 0.33 -2.37
C GLN A 24 -13.25 0.26 -3.06
N THR A 25 -12.92 1.23 -3.90
CA THR A 25 -11.65 1.22 -4.63
C THR A 25 -10.51 1.57 -3.68
N PRO A 26 -9.46 0.74 -3.58
CA PRO A 26 -8.32 1.06 -2.74
C PRO A 26 -7.63 2.34 -3.23
N SER A 27 -7.14 3.15 -2.29
CA SER A 27 -6.48 4.42 -2.62
C SER A 27 -5.10 4.19 -3.24
N ASN A 28 -4.86 4.74 -4.43
CA ASN A 28 -3.55 4.73 -5.09
C ASN A 28 -2.63 5.89 -4.66
N ALA A 29 -2.82 6.43 -3.45
CA ALA A 29 -2.17 7.67 -3.00
C ALA A 29 -0.67 7.51 -2.66
N LEU A 30 -0.21 6.29 -2.37
CA LEU A 30 1.17 6.00 -1.97
C LEU A 30 1.82 5.09 -3.02
N GLN A 31 2.60 5.68 -3.93
CA GLN A 31 3.33 4.94 -4.96
C GLN A 31 4.85 5.03 -4.81
N THR A 32 5.34 6.15 -4.26
CA THR A 32 6.78 6.42 -4.17
C THR A 32 7.25 6.54 -2.72
N ILE A 33 8.57 6.44 -2.54
CA ILE A 33 9.21 6.65 -1.23
C ILE A 33 8.94 8.05 -0.72
N ASP A 34 8.94 9.06 -1.59
CA ASP A 34 8.70 10.45 -1.20
C ASP A 34 7.26 10.69 -0.71
N ASP A 35 6.28 9.95 -1.25
CA ASP A 35 4.91 9.96 -0.75
C ASP A 35 4.84 9.35 0.65
N LEU A 36 5.58 8.24 0.87
CA LEU A 36 5.67 7.58 2.16
C LEU A 36 6.32 8.49 3.22
N VAL A 37 7.37 9.23 2.85
CA VAL A 37 8.04 10.19 3.73
C VAL A 37 7.09 11.30 4.17
N ARG A 38 6.27 11.83 3.26
CA ARG A 38 5.31 12.91 3.53
C ARG A 38 4.05 12.43 4.25
N SER A 39 3.72 11.16 4.13
CA SER A 39 2.53 10.58 4.77
C SER A 39 2.64 10.59 6.30
N PRO A 40 1.52 10.56 7.04
CA PRO A 40 1.53 10.36 8.49
C PRO A 40 1.89 8.91 8.88
N MET A 41 2.14 8.02 7.91
CA MET A 41 2.40 6.61 8.17
C MET A 41 3.71 6.41 8.94
N THR A 42 3.69 5.47 9.89
CA THR A 42 4.89 5.05 10.62
C THR A 42 5.61 3.97 9.82
N ILE A 43 6.95 3.87 9.93
CA ILE A 43 7.72 2.82 9.24
C ILE A 43 8.46 1.95 10.27
N GLY A 44 8.48 0.64 10.07
CA GLY A 44 9.42 -0.26 10.74
C GLY A 44 10.26 -1.04 9.75
N VAL A 45 11.44 -1.48 10.17
CA VAL A 45 12.43 -2.22 9.41
C VAL A 45 12.60 -3.61 10.02
N GLN A 46 12.77 -4.64 9.22
CA GLN A 46 13.12 -5.97 9.73
C GLN A 46 14.54 -5.93 10.25
N ASP A 47 14.70 -6.34 11.51
CA ASP A 47 15.98 -6.41 12.19
C ASP A 47 16.94 -7.37 11.45
N THR A 48 17.94 -6.78 10.80
CA THR A 48 18.97 -7.49 10.03
C THR A 48 20.22 -6.61 9.99
N THR A 49 21.38 -7.23 10.17
CA THR A 49 22.66 -6.55 10.33
C THR A 49 23.08 -5.67 9.14
N TYR A 50 22.67 -6.03 7.92
CA TYR A 50 23.08 -5.30 6.72
C TYR A 50 22.22 -4.07 6.39
N LYS A 51 20.97 -4.00 6.88
CA LYS A 51 20.04 -2.93 6.45
C LYS A 51 20.45 -1.57 7.00
N THR A 52 20.89 -1.51 8.26
CA THR A 52 21.32 -0.25 8.89
C THR A 52 22.48 0.37 8.12
N VAL A 53 23.48 -0.42 7.76
CA VAL A 53 24.62 0.04 6.94
C VAL A 53 24.15 0.50 5.56
N TYR A 54 23.22 -0.24 4.94
CA TYR A 54 22.70 0.11 3.62
C TYR A 54 21.95 1.45 3.60
N PHE A 55 21.18 1.78 4.65
CA PHE A 55 20.52 3.09 4.76
C PHE A 55 21.52 4.24 4.94
N LEU A 56 22.62 3.99 5.66
CA LEU A 56 23.68 4.98 5.89
C LEU A 56 24.52 5.22 4.63
N GLU A 57 24.82 4.16 3.87
CA GLU A 57 25.66 4.20 2.67
C GLU A 57 24.88 4.45 1.38
N SER A 58 23.54 4.49 1.42
CA SER A 58 22.72 4.66 0.22
C SER A 58 23.00 6.02 -0.45
N PRO A 59 23.29 6.05 -1.77
CA PRO A 59 23.47 7.28 -2.53
C PRO A 59 22.15 7.99 -2.86
N GLU A 60 21.01 7.33 -2.65
CA GLU A 60 19.70 7.86 -3.05
C GLU A 60 19.13 8.83 -2.00
N LYS A 61 18.81 10.06 -2.42
CA LYS A 61 18.31 11.12 -1.52
C LYS A 61 16.97 10.75 -0.85
N SER A 62 16.04 10.16 -1.59
CA SER A 62 14.72 9.70 -1.10
C SER A 62 14.86 8.70 0.06
N THR A 63 15.79 7.76 -0.07
CA THR A 63 16.14 6.78 0.96
C THR A 63 16.70 7.45 2.20
N GLN A 64 17.66 8.35 2.03
CA GLN A 64 18.25 9.05 3.17
C GLN A 64 17.22 9.90 3.90
N GLN A 65 16.29 10.51 3.15
CA GLN A 65 15.19 11.27 3.70
C GLN A 65 14.24 10.37 4.50
N LEU A 66 13.89 9.19 3.98
CA LEU A 66 13.13 8.18 4.70
C LEU A 66 13.81 7.75 6.00
N TYR A 67 15.11 7.47 5.94
CA TYR A 67 15.88 7.09 7.13
C TYR A 67 15.87 8.19 8.18
N ARG A 68 16.19 9.43 7.81
CA ARG A 68 16.29 10.56 8.75
C ARG A 68 14.94 10.97 9.34
N HIS A 69 13.87 11.00 8.54
CA HIS A 69 12.57 11.50 8.97
C HIS A 69 11.69 10.45 9.65
N LYS A 70 11.84 9.15 9.33
CA LYS A 70 10.92 8.11 9.78
C LYS A 70 11.58 7.02 10.64
N ILE A 71 12.81 6.62 10.33
CA ILE A 71 13.50 5.49 10.99
C ILE A 71 14.32 5.98 12.19
N LEU A 72 15.19 6.97 11.98
CA LEU A 72 16.05 7.55 13.00
C LEU A 72 15.30 8.01 14.27
N PRO A 73 14.16 8.73 14.21
CA PRO A 73 13.45 9.18 15.42
C PRO A 73 12.83 8.02 16.23
N GLN A 74 12.61 6.86 15.61
CA GLN A 74 12.06 5.69 16.29
C GLN A 74 13.14 4.82 16.95
N GLY A 75 14.42 4.99 16.55
CA GLY A 75 15.54 4.24 17.10
C GLY A 75 15.34 2.73 17.01
N GLU A 76 15.57 2.01 18.11
CA GLU A 76 15.41 0.55 18.18
C GLU A 76 13.98 0.07 17.93
N ARG A 77 12.96 0.90 18.21
CA ARG A 77 11.56 0.52 18.01
C ARG A 77 11.16 0.41 16.54
N ALA A 78 11.97 0.98 15.65
CA ALA A 78 11.79 0.79 14.22
C ALA A 78 12.10 -0.65 13.82
N TYR A 79 13.01 -1.33 14.52
CA TYR A 79 13.49 -2.66 14.15
C TYR A 79 12.57 -3.74 14.76
N LEU A 80 11.93 -4.52 13.90
CA LEU A 80 10.93 -5.51 14.29
C LEU A 80 11.22 -6.87 13.64
N SER A 81 10.68 -7.94 14.24
CA SER A 81 10.65 -9.24 13.59
C SER A 81 9.70 -9.22 12.38
N VAL A 82 9.85 -10.19 11.46
CA VAL A 82 8.96 -10.31 10.30
C VAL A 82 7.50 -10.52 10.71
N VAL A 83 7.27 -11.32 11.76
CA VAL A 83 5.93 -11.65 12.25
C VAL A 83 5.27 -10.42 12.86
N ASP A 84 6.00 -9.70 13.74
CA ASP A 84 5.48 -8.49 14.38
C ASP A 84 5.25 -7.37 13.37
N GLY A 85 6.17 -7.23 12.41
CA GLY A 85 6.04 -6.27 11.32
C GLY A 85 4.77 -6.50 10.51
N ILE A 86 4.54 -7.74 10.06
CA ILE A 86 3.34 -8.11 9.28
C ILE A 86 2.06 -7.97 10.11
N ALA A 87 2.10 -8.32 11.41
CA ALA A 87 0.97 -8.13 12.30
C ALA A 87 0.60 -6.64 12.44
N ARG A 88 1.59 -5.75 12.54
CA ARG A 88 1.36 -4.30 12.64
C ARG A 88 0.77 -3.69 11.36
N VAL A 89 1.19 -4.19 10.19
CA VAL A 89 0.65 -3.80 8.89
C VAL A 89 -0.85 -4.09 8.80
N ARG A 90 -1.31 -5.16 9.44
CA ARG A 90 -2.74 -5.48 9.53
C ARG A 90 -3.52 -4.52 10.42
N THR A 91 -2.91 -4.03 11.50
CA THR A 91 -3.59 -3.22 12.52
C THR A 91 -3.69 -1.72 12.23
N GLY A 92 -3.06 -1.19 11.16
CA GLY A 92 -3.27 0.22 10.78
C GLY A 92 -2.18 0.86 9.91
N PHE A 93 -2.12 2.20 9.94
CA PHE A 93 -1.22 3.09 9.18
C PHE A 93 0.27 2.88 9.52
N PHE A 94 0.81 1.72 9.18
CA PHE A 94 2.16 1.30 9.48
C PHE A 94 2.77 0.63 8.25
N ALA A 95 3.79 1.25 7.62
CA ALA A 95 4.70 0.59 6.70
C ALA A 95 5.68 -0.27 7.48
N PHE A 96 5.87 -1.49 7.07
CA PHE A 96 7.02 -2.29 7.42
C PHE A 96 8.06 -2.20 6.30
N GLN A 97 9.26 -2.77 6.45
CA GLN A 97 10.40 -2.68 5.52
C GLN A 97 11.29 -3.89 5.76
N ALA A 98 11.28 -4.90 4.89
CA ALA A 98 12.17 -6.06 4.96
C ALA A 98 12.97 -6.25 3.62
N SER A 99 13.38 -7.43 3.15
CA SER A 99 14.28 -7.52 1.96
C SER A 99 13.61 -8.03 0.67
N ARG A 100 14.04 -7.61 -0.53
CA ARG A 100 13.40 -7.88 -1.86
C ARG A 100 12.98 -9.36 -2.06
N LEU A 101 11.72 -9.66 -2.43
CA LEU A 101 11.09 -9.22 -3.69
C LEU A 101 9.54 -9.20 -3.71
N LEU A 102 9.01 -7.96 -3.62
CA LEU A 102 7.74 -7.35 -4.13
C LEU A 102 6.43 -7.53 -3.32
N LEU A 103 6.02 -6.43 -2.61
CA LEU A 103 4.70 -6.02 -2.00
C LEU A 103 4.64 -6.26 -0.49
N PHE A 104 4.16 -5.39 0.42
CA PHE A 104 3.08 -4.40 0.34
C PHE A 104 3.06 -3.67 1.71
N ILE A 105 3.16 -2.33 1.86
CA ILE A 105 3.29 -1.65 3.19
C ILE A 105 4.27 -2.43 4.11
N VAL A 106 5.26 -3.00 3.46
CA VAL A 106 6.33 -3.83 3.92
C VAL A 106 7.31 -3.59 2.80
N CYS A 107 8.33 -2.77 2.95
CA CYS A 107 9.37 -2.59 1.97
C CYS A 107 10.10 -3.93 1.83
N LYS A 108 9.49 -4.89 1.11
CA LYS A 108 9.92 -6.25 0.75
C LYS A 108 10.17 -7.18 1.94
N VAL A 109 9.97 -8.50 1.92
CA VAL A 109 10.41 -9.43 3.00
C VAL A 109 11.27 -10.50 2.38
N GLU A 110 12.29 -10.97 3.12
CA GLU A 110 13.05 -12.16 2.75
C GLU A 110 12.09 -13.27 2.31
N LYS A 111 12.31 -13.72 1.08
CA LYS A 111 11.26 -13.97 0.09
C LYS A 111 10.46 -15.28 0.29
N SER A 112 10.70 -16.00 1.39
CA SER A 112 9.94 -17.21 1.77
C SER A 112 9.03 -17.00 2.98
N SER A 113 9.35 -16.11 3.92
CA SER A 113 8.59 -16.01 5.17
C SER A 113 7.40 -15.06 5.08
N GLY A 114 7.59 -13.89 4.46
CA GLY A 114 6.56 -12.83 4.48
C GLY A 114 5.29 -13.15 3.70
N TYR A 115 5.41 -13.57 2.43
CA TYR A 115 4.24 -13.91 1.61
C TYR A 115 3.52 -15.15 2.11
N ASP A 116 4.23 -16.08 2.73
CA ASP A 116 3.60 -17.26 3.30
C ASP A 116 2.74 -16.88 4.51
N ILE A 117 3.30 -16.06 5.42
CA ILE A 117 2.54 -15.51 6.56
C ILE A 117 1.33 -14.72 6.07
N ILE A 118 1.48 -13.80 5.10
CA ILE A 118 0.35 -13.02 4.56
C ILE A 118 -0.69 -13.94 3.92
N LYS A 119 -0.27 -14.93 3.13
CA LYS A 119 -1.19 -15.87 2.48
C LYS A 119 -2.02 -16.64 3.50
N GLN A 120 -1.42 -17.03 4.62
CA GLN A 120 -2.06 -17.82 5.69
C GLN A 120 -2.87 -16.97 6.67
N THR A 121 -2.45 -15.73 6.97
CA THR A 121 -3.04 -14.92 8.05
C THR A 121 -3.97 -13.82 7.57
N PHE A 122 -3.84 -13.34 6.32
CA PHE A 122 -4.66 -12.24 5.78
C PHE A 122 -5.88 -12.80 5.07
N THR A 123 -6.98 -12.09 5.20
CA THR A 123 -8.20 -12.30 4.42
C THR A 123 -8.01 -11.83 2.97
N GLU A 124 -8.83 -12.33 2.04
CA GLU A 124 -8.76 -11.92 0.63
C GLU A 124 -8.89 -10.40 0.45
N ARG A 125 -9.73 -9.74 1.25
CA ARG A 125 -9.91 -8.29 1.18
C ARG A 125 -8.70 -7.53 1.69
N GLU A 126 -8.12 -7.96 2.82
CA GLU A 126 -6.88 -7.38 3.33
C GLU A 126 -5.77 -7.52 2.27
N LYS A 127 -5.66 -8.66 1.57
CA LYS A 127 -4.69 -8.85 0.47
C LYS A 127 -4.87 -7.84 -0.67
N CYS A 128 -6.10 -7.47 -1.01
CA CYS A 128 -6.41 -6.49 -2.05
C CYS A 128 -6.10 -5.04 -1.66
N SER A 129 -6.10 -4.74 -0.36
CA SER A 129 -6.00 -3.36 0.17
C SER A 129 -4.59 -2.83 0.33
N LEU A 130 -3.59 -3.71 0.25
CA LEU A 130 -2.23 -3.32 0.51
C LEU A 130 -1.65 -2.48 -0.69
N SER A 131 -0.58 -1.64 -0.52
CA SER A 131 0.18 -0.87 -1.59
C SER A 131 1.76 -1.08 -1.70
N GLU A 132 2.37 -1.49 -2.86
CA GLU A 132 3.82 -1.83 -3.00
C GLU A 132 4.54 -0.51 -3.09
N ILE A 133 5.67 -0.39 -2.39
CA ILE A 133 6.63 0.63 -2.74
C ILE A 133 8.01 -0.04 -2.84
N GLU A 134 8.66 0.13 -3.98
CA GLU A 134 10.04 -0.27 -4.16
C GLU A 134 10.95 0.71 -3.41
N ALA A 135 11.31 0.37 -2.17
CA ALA A 135 12.22 1.20 -1.39
C ALA A 135 13.67 1.19 -1.91
N PHE A 136 14.11 0.08 -2.52
CA PHE A 136 15.50 -0.11 -2.94
C PHE A 136 15.61 -0.97 -4.18
N LYS A 137 16.50 -0.59 -5.10
CA LYS A 137 17.02 -1.52 -6.12
C LYS A 137 17.94 -2.54 -5.43
N PRO A 138 17.69 -3.85 -5.59
CA PRO A 138 18.55 -4.85 -4.97
C PRO A 138 19.94 -4.79 -5.62
N PRO A 139 21.03 -4.92 -4.84
CA PRO A 139 22.33 -5.16 -5.44
C PRO A 139 22.32 -6.51 -6.17
N LEU A 140 23.10 -6.60 -7.25
CA LEU A 140 23.25 -7.85 -7.98
C LEU A 140 24.00 -8.85 -7.10
N VAL A 141 23.30 -9.88 -6.63
CA VAL A 141 23.95 -10.97 -5.88
C VAL A 141 24.69 -11.86 -6.87
N ALA A 142 26.00 -12.02 -6.63
CA ALA A 142 26.89 -12.89 -7.38
C ALA A 142 27.48 -13.96 -6.45
N VAL A 143 27.89 -15.09 -7.01
CA VAL A 143 28.61 -16.12 -6.26
C VAL A 143 30.03 -15.60 -6.00
N PRO A 144 30.44 -15.40 -4.74
CA PRO A 144 31.79 -14.95 -4.44
C PRO A 144 32.80 -16.03 -4.84
N MET A 145 33.91 -15.63 -5.44
CA MET A 145 34.98 -16.54 -5.86
C MET A 145 36.34 -15.99 -5.43
N LYS A 146 37.27 -16.90 -5.10
CA LYS A 146 38.65 -16.52 -4.80
C LYS A 146 39.29 -15.82 -6.00
N LYS A 147 40.00 -14.71 -5.75
CA LYS A 147 40.78 -14.00 -6.77
C LYS A 147 41.76 -14.97 -7.43
N HIS A 148 41.84 -14.94 -8.76
CA HIS A 148 42.66 -15.85 -9.59
C HIS A 148 42.29 -17.34 -9.51
N SER A 149 41.03 -17.68 -9.16
CA SER A 149 40.55 -19.06 -9.28
C SER A 149 40.39 -19.47 -10.75
N GLY A 150 40.97 -20.60 -11.14
CA GLY A 150 40.82 -21.19 -12.49
C GLY A 150 39.37 -21.56 -12.84
N TYR A 151 38.49 -21.68 -11.84
CA TYR A 151 37.07 -22.01 -12.05
C TYR A 151 36.20 -20.80 -12.44
N ARG A 152 36.75 -19.57 -12.46
CA ARG A 152 35.97 -18.35 -12.69
C ARG A 152 35.17 -18.40 -13.99
N GLU A 153 35.81 -18.82 -15.07
CA GLU A 153 35.18 -18.91 -16.38
C GLU A 153 34.13 -20.01 -16.44
N LEU A 154 34.43 -21.18 -15.86
CA LEU A 154 33.49 -22.30 -15.81
C LEU A 154 32.20 -21.90 -15.08
N PHE A 155 32.30 -21.29 -13.90
CA PHE A 155 31.14 -20.82 -13.15
C PHE A 155 30.40 -19.71 -13.89
N ALA A 156 31.10 -18.74 -14.47
CA ALA A 156 30.47 -17.65 -15.20
C ALA A 156 29.65 -18.16 -16.40
N THR A 157 30.22 -19.05 -17.20
CA THR A 157 29.57 -19.63 -18.38
C THR A 157 28.38 -20.49 -17.97
N ARG A 158 28.54 -21.37 -16.96
CA ARG A 158 27.43 -22.24 -16.51
C ARG A 158 26.31 -21.45 -15.84
N MET A 159 26.61 -20.40 -15.08
CA MET A 159 25.59 -19.54 -14.47
C MET A 159 24.83 -18.75 -15.53
N ARG A 160 25.50 -18.28 -16.59
CA ARG A 160 24.83 -17.61 -17.72
C ARG A 160 23.90 -18.58 -18.44
N TRP A 161 24.40 -19.76 -18.78
CA TRP A 161 23.59 -20.81 -19.41
C TRP A 161 22.35 -21.17 -18.58
N GLN A 162 22.49 -21.34 -17.26
CA GLN A 162 21.36 -21.61 -16.36
C GLN A 162 20.29 -20.51 -16.36
N ARG A 163 20.67 -19.25 -16.62
CA ARG A 163 19.72 -18.15 -16.79
C ARG A 163 19.05 -18.20 -18.15
N GLU A 164 19.81 -18.45 -19.21
CA GLU A 164 19.31 -18.52 -20.60
C GLU A 164 18.31 -19.66 -20.79
N VAL A 165 18.56 -20.83 -20.21
CA VAL A 165 17.63 -21.97 -20.26
C VAL A 165 16.49 -21.88 -19.24
N GLY A 166 16.41 -20.80 -18.46
CA GLY A 166 15.35 -20.57 -17.47
C GLY A 166 15.41 -21.45 -16.22
N MET A 167 16.52 -22.16 -15.98
CA MET A 167 16.70 -23.00 -14.78
C MET A 167 16.61 -22.16 -13.49
N MET A 168 17.20 -20.95 -13.51
CA MET A 168 17.11 -20.00 -12.41
C MET A 168 15.68 -19.52 -12.15
N ASP A 169 14.89 -19.30 -13.21
CA ASP A 169 13.49 -18.87 -13.05
C ASP A 169 12.60 -20.01 -12.53
N ARG A 170 12.88 -21.26 -12.93
CA ARG A 170 12.21 -22.43 -12.35
C ARG A 170 12.54 -22.57 -10.87
N ALA A 171 13.82 -22.52 -10.49
CA ALA A 171 14.24 -22.59 -9.09
C ALA A 171 13.57 -21.48 -8.27
N ARG A 172 13.49 -20.26 -8.83
CA ARG A 172 12.78 -19.14 -8.22
C ARG A 172 11.31 -19.50 -7.92
N ARG A 173 10.58 -20.08 -8.87
CA ARG A 173 9.16 -20.44 -8.67
C ARG A 173 8.94 -21.57 -7.66
N VAL A 174 9.90 -22.48 -7.52
CA VAL A 174 9.82 -23.61 -6.58
C VAL A 174 10.11 -23.16 -5.15
N TRP A 175 11.17 -22.38 -4.96
CA TRP A 175 11.66 -22.01 -3.63
C TRP A 175 11.07 -20.72 -3.08
N LEU A 176 10.48 -19.88 -3.93
CA LEU A 176 9.96 -18.57 -3.54
C LEU A 176 8.46 -18.53 -3.73
N VAL A 177 7.77 -18.13 -2.66
CA VAL A 177 6.32 -17.97 -2.68
C VAL A 177 5.97 -16.84 -3.64
N ALA A 178 5.05 -17.13 -4.57
CA ALA A 178 4.54 -16.12 -5.48
C ALA A 178 3.75 -15.05 -4.72
N ARG A 179 3.77 -13.83 -5.24
CA ARG A 179 2.93 -12.73 -4.76
C ARG A 179 1.46 -13.20 -4.65
N PRO A 180 0.79 -13.00 -3.51
CA PRO A 180 -0.63 -13.34 -3.38
C PRO A 180 -1.43 -12.52 -4.39
N ARG A 181 -2.28 -13.19 -5.17
CA ARG A 181 -3.23 -12.55 -6.08
C ARG A 181 -4.49 -12.21 -5.28
N CYS A 182 -5.03 -11.02 -5.51
CA CYS A 182 -6.35 -10.65 -5.02
C CYS A 182 -7.38 -11.28 -5.95
N GLU A 183 -8.07 -12.32 -5.50
CA GLU A 183 -9.13 -12.98 -6.28
C GLU A 183 -10.51 -12.29 -6.10
N ALA A 184 -10.65 -11.46 -5.06
CA ALA A 184 -11.91 -10.87 -4.62
C ALA A 184 -12.14 -9.40 -5.03
N ALA A 185 -11.55 -8.93 -6.14
CA ALA A 185 -11.65 -7.53 -6.57
C ALA A 185 -13.09 -7.01 -6.80
N GLY A 186 -14.11 -7.88 -6.82
CA GLY A 186 -15.50 -7.52 -7.10
C GLY A 186 -16.54 -7.80 -6.01
N THR A 187 -16.20 -8.43 -4.87
CA THR A 187 -17.22 -8.92 -3.89
C THR A 187 -16.92 -8.49 -2.45
N GLY A 188 -16.47 -7.24 -2.29
CA GLY A 188 -16.09 -6.66 -1.01
C GLY A 188 -17.12 -5.70 -0.39
N PHE A 189 -17.66 -6.01 0.79
CA PHE A 189 -18.34 -5.00 1.61
C PHE A 189 -17.28 -4.20 2.37
N VAL A 190 -17.24 -2.88 2.16
CA VAL A 190 -16.40 -1.95 2.93
C VAL A 190 -17.29 -1.28 3.98
N SER A 191 -16.86 -1.36 5.23
CA SER A 191 -17.46 -0.55 6.31
C SER A 191 -17.07 0.90 6.09
N ILE A 192 -18.03 1.73 5.70
CA ILE A 192 -17.80 3.16 5.44
C ILE A 192 -17.74 3.87 6.80
N GLY A 193 -16.70 4.67 7.01
CA GLY A 193 -16.53 5.43 8.24
C GLY A 193 -17.45 6.65 8.26
N LEU A 194 -17.82 7.12 9.45
CA LEU A 194 -18.60 8.36 9.58
C LEU A 194 -17.88 9.57 8.95
N ILE A 195 -16.55 9.50 8.86
CA ILE A 195 -15.71 10.56 8.31
C ILE A 195 -15.90 10.71 6.79
N ASP A 196 -16.23 9.63 6.09
CA ASP A 196 -16.45 9.64 4.64
C ASP A 196 -17.80 10.31 4.29
N VAL A 197 -18.76 10.26 5.21
CA VAL A 197 -20.11 10.85 5.07
C VAL A 197 -20.19 12.28 5.62
N LEU A 198 -19.17 12.71 6.36
CA LEU A 198 -19.10 14.04 6.97
C LEU A 198 -19.40 15.22 6.02
N PRO A 199 -18.83 15.30 4.80
CA PRO A 199 -19.13 16.43 3.90
C PRO A 199 -20.61 16.46 3.47
N ALA A 200 -21.25 15.29 3.30
CA ALA A 200 -22.67 15.22 2.97
C ALA A 200 -23.54 15.75 4.13
N LEU A 201 -23.19 15.40 5.37
CA LEU A 201 -23.87 15.91 6.56
C LEU A 201 -23.72 17.43 6.70
N GLN A 202 -22.53 17.97 6.41
CA GLN A 202 -22.30 19.42 6.44
C GLN A 202 -23.15 20.18 5.42
N VAL A 203 -23.35 19.63 4.22
CA VAL A 203 -24.22 20.23 3.20
C VAL A 203 -25.68 20.24 3.66
N LEU A 204 -26.17 19.13 4.24
CA LEU A 204 -27.54 19.03 4.76
C LEU A 204 -27.80 20.02 5.90
N LEU A 205 -26.85 20.17 6.82
CA LEU A 205 -26.97 21.14 7.93
C LEU A 205 -26.99 22.58 7.41
N ARG A 206 -26.12 22.91 6.45
CA ARG A 206 -26.07 24.24 5.83
C ARG A 206 -27.34 24.57 5.05
N SER A 207 -27.89 23.61 4.30
CA SER A 207 -29.13 23.82 3.55
C SER A 207 -30.34 23.98 4.48
N ALA A 208 -30.44 23.17 5.53
CA ALA A 208 -31.47 23.32 6.55
C ALA A 208 -31.41 24.68 7.25
N HIS A 209 -30.21 25.12 7.64
CA HIS A 209 -29.99 26.44 8.23
C HIS A 209 -30.43 27.56 7.28
N HIS A 210 -30.11 27.45 5.99
CA HIS A 210 -30.49 28.45 5.00
C HIS A 210 -32.01 28.50 4.78
N SER A 211 -32.69 27.35 4.71
CA SER A 211 -34.16 27.29 4.64
C SER A 211 -34.82 27.92 5.86
N ILE A 212 -34.29 27.68 7.07
CA ILE A 212 -34.82 28.28 8.30
C ILE A 212 -34.67 29.80 8.26
N ILE A 213 -33.54 30.34 7.80
CA ILE A 213 -33.34 31.79 7.63
C ILE A 213 -34.35 32.38 6.65
N VAL A 214 -34.56 31.73 5.49
CA VAL A 214 -35.52 32.21 4.48
C VAL A 214 -36.93 32.25 5.07
N VAL A 215 -37.36 31.18 5.75
CA VAL A 215 -38.67 31.14 6.42
C VAL A 215 -38.79 32.23 7.49
N CYS A 216 -37.77 32.39 8.32
CA CYS A 216 -37.75 33.38 9.40
C CYS A 216 -37.72 34.83 8.86
N SER A 217 -37.11 35.07 7.70
CA SER A 217 -37.13 36.38 7.01
C SER A 217 -38.46 36.68 6.31
N ALA A 218 -39.21 35.65 5.91
CA ALA A 218 -40.53 35.81 5.30
C ALA A 218 -41.64 36.04 6.35
N SER A 219 -41.49 35.53 7.58
CA SER A 219 -42.46 35.70 8.67
C SER A 219 -42.74 37.17 9.08
N PRO A 220 -41.76 38.08 9.26
CA PRO A 220 -42.05 39.48 9.59
C PRO A 220 -42.66 40.28 8.44
N LEU A 221 -42.55 39.82 7.18
CA LEU A 221 -43.16 40.45 6.01
C LEU A 221 -44.64 40.07 5.81
N LEU A 222 -45.12 38.99 6.44
CA LEU A 222 -46.51 38.53 6.37
C LEU A 222 -47.42 39.12 7.47
N LEU A 223 -46.85 39.79 8.48
CA LEU A 223 -47.59 40.43 9.60
C LEU A 223 -47.84 41.94 9.39
N LEU A 224 -47.37 42.52 8.28
CA LEU A 224 -47.51 43.93 7.91
C LEU A 224 -48.37 44.15 6.65
N ARG A 225 -49.12 43.13 6.23
CA ARG A 225 -50.12 43.18 5.16
C ARG A 225 -51.37 42.45 5.61
#